data_AF-R5MS14-F1
#
_entry.id   AF-R5MS14-F1
#
_cell.length_a   1.000
_cell.length_b   1.000
_cell.length_c   1.000
_cell.angle_alpha   90.00
_cell.angle_beta   90.00
_cell.angle_gamma   90.00
#
_symmetry.space_group_name_H-M   'P 1'
#
loop_
_entity.id
_entity.type
_entity.pdbx_description
1 polymer ?
#
loop_
_entity_poly.entity_id
_entity_poly.type
_entity_poly.pdbx_seq_one_letter_code
_entity_poly.pdbx_strand_id
1 'polypeptide(L)'
;MNKDYSNKFIKNLKSNKKKELYLKYGLSIFALVLVLSTIVYFAFSKLTSQDEREVIRTTVAEFTYEPIKKIAFINDVYVSGGFPSKDTGLTLKSVSCTNGATATFDLESWSLNVTNGVSKTKCSVYFTK
;
A
#
# COMPACT_ATOMS: atom_id res chain seq x y z
N MET A 1 -44.36 -38.76 50.27
CA MET A 1 -43.53 -38.48 49.07
C MET A 1 -42.11 -38.18 49.53
N ASN A 2 -41.11 -38.94 49.07
CA ASN A 2 -39.78 -38.97 49.68
C ASN A 2 -38.95 -37.72 49.32
N LYS A 3 -38.41 -37.04 50.34
CA LYS A 3 -37.77 -35.71 50.25
C LYS A 3 -36.55 -35.69 49.33
N ASP A 4 -35.88 -36.84 49.21
CA ASP A 4 -34.72 -37.05 48.34
C ASP A 4 -35.07 -36.92 46.83
N TYR A 5 -36.21 -37.48 46.41
CA TYR A 5 -36.66 -37.42 45.02
C TYR A 5 -36.97 -36.00 44.57
N SER A 6 -37.62 -35.22 45.44
CA SER A 6 -37.92 -33.79 45.17
C SER A 6 -36.63 -32.98 45.02
N ASN A 7 -35.64 -33.21 45.89
CA ASN A 7 -34.36 -32.49 45.82
C ASN A 7 -33.56 -32.83 44.56
N LYS A 8 -33.54 -34.11 44.15
CA LYS A 8 -32.89 -34.55 42.91
C LYS A 8 -33.54 -33.94 41.68
N PHE A 9 -34.87 -33.86 41.65
CA PHE A 9 -35.63 -33.24 40.57
C PHE A 9 -35.33 -31.73 40.45
N ILE A 10 -35.35 -31.00 41.57
CA ILE A 10 -35.03 -29.56 41.60
C ILE A 10 -33.58 -29.30 41.16
N LYS A 11 -32.62 -30.15 41.53
CA LYS A 11 -31.22 -30.04 41.12
C LYS A 11 -31.07 -30.21 39.60
N ASN A 12 -31.77 -31.17 39.01
CA ASN A 12 -31.76 -31.40 37.56
C ASN A 12 -32.38 -30.25 36.78
N LEU A 13 -33.50 -29.68 37.26
CA LEU A 13 -34.13 -28.50 36.66
C LEU A 13 -33.20 -27.28 36.67
N LYS A 14 -32.50 -27.03 37.79
CA LYS A 14 -31.52 -25.93 37.88
C LYS A 14 -30.34 -26.14 36.93
N SER A 15 -29.86 -27.38 36.78
CA SER A 15 -28.77 -27.72 35.85
C SER A 15 -29.17 -27.49 34.39
N ASN A 16 -30.36 -27.95 33.98
CA ASN A 16 -30.84 -27.76 32.61
C ASN A 16 -31.08 -26.29 32.26
N LYS A 17 -31.63 -25.48 33.18
CA LYS A 17 -31.78 -24.04 32.97
C LYS A 17 -30.44 -23.32 32.82
N LYS A 18 -29.42 -23.71 33.60
CA LYS A 18 -28.06 -23.16 33.45
C LYS A 18 -27.47 -23.52 32.09
N LYS A 19 -27.58 -24.79 31.65
CA LYS A 19 -27.11 -25.23 30.33
C LYS A 19 -27.75 -24.46 29.19
N GLU A 20 -29.07 -24.25 29.25
CA GLU A 20 -29.81 -23.47 28.25
C GLU A 20 -29.34 -22.01 28.20
N LEU A 21 -29.11 -21.39 29.38
CA LEU A 21 -28.60 -20.02 29.47
C LEU A 21 -27.18 -19.90 28.88
N TYR A 22 -26.29 -20.84 29.18
CA TYR A 22 -24.93 -20.89 28.62
C TYR A 22 -24.93 -21.13 27.11
N LEU A 23 -25.82 -21.98 26.60
CA LEU A 23 -25.99 -22.22 25.16
C LEU A 23 -26.43 -20.94 24.43
N LYS A 24 -27.41 -20.21 24.97
CA LYS A 24 -27.88 -18.94 24.39
C LYS A 24 -26.81 -17.86 24.40
N TYR A 25 -26.09 -17.69 25.51
CA TYR A 25 -24.98 -16.74 25.60
C TYR A 25 -23.83 -17.12 24.67
N GLY A 26 -23.47 -18.40 24.62
CA GLY A 26 -22.42 -18.91 23.73
C GLY A 26 -22.75 -18.67 22.26
N LEU A 27 -23.99 -18.96 21.84
CA LEU A 27 -24.46 -18.69 20.48
C LEU A 27 -24.44 -17.19 20.16
N SER A 28 -24.86 -16.34 21.09
CA SER A 28 -24.86 -14.89 20.92
C SER A 28 -23.44 -14.33 20.77
N ILE A 29 -22.49 -14.80 21.57
CA ILE A 29 -21.09 -14.36 21.49
C ILE A 29 -20.46 -14.87 20.18
N PHE A 30 -20.73 -16.11 19.80
CA PHE A 30 -20.23 -16.68 18.55
C PHE A 30 -20.75 -15.91 17.33
N ALA A 31 -22.04 -15.54 17.30
CA ALA A 31 -22.61 -14.70 16.27
C ALA A 31 -21.92 -13.33 16.18
N LEU A 32 -21.62 -12.71 17.33
CA LEU A 32 -20.92 -11.42 17.38
C LEU A 32 -19.49 -11.51 16.84
N VAL A 33 -18.76 -12.58 17.14
CA VAL A 33 -17.41 -12.81 16.60
C VAL A 33 -17.44 -13.01 15.08
N LEU A 34 -18.42 -13.75 14.55
CA LEU A 34 -18.57 -13.93 13.10
C LEU A 34 -18.81 -12.60 12.38
N VAL A 35 -19.65 -11.72 12.94
CA VAL A 35 -19.92 -10.38 12.38
C VAL A 35 -18.66 -9.52 12.40
N LEU A 36 -17.88 -9.54 13.48
CA LEU A 36 -16.61 -8.79 13.52
C LEU A 36 -15.60 -9.30 12.49
N SER A 37 -15.50 -10.62 12.33
CA SER A 37 -14.61 -11.24 11.35
C SER A 37 -14.96 -10.80 9.92
N THR A 38 -16.25 -10.78 9.53
CA THR A 38 -16.65 -10.34 8.18
C THR A 38 -16.35 -8.87 7.92
N ILE A 39 -16.49 -7.99 8.91
CA ILE A 39 -16.13 -6.56 8.80
C ILE A 39 -14.63 -6.42 8.54
N VAL A 40 -13.79 -7.13 9.29
CA VAL A 40 -12.34 -7.13 9.12
C VAL A 40 -11.95 -7.66 7.74
N TYR A 41 -12.52 -8.80 7.33
CA TYR A 41 -12.30 -9.36 6.00
C TYR A 41 -12.70 -8.40 4.87
N PHE A 42 -13.85 -7.73 5.00
CA PHE A 42 -14.30 -6.74 4.02
C PHE A 42 -13.37 -5.53 3.95
N ALA A 43 -12.86 -5.05 5.09
CA ALA A 43 -11.85 -4.00 5.13
C ALA A 43 -10.56 -4.44 4.42
N PHE A 44 -10.08 -5.66 4.68
CA PHE A 44 -8.92 -6.23 3.97
C PHE A 44 -9.17 -6.41 2.47
N SER A 45 -10.35 -6.88 2.04
CA SER A 45 -10.69 -7.00 0.62
C SER A 45 -10.72 -5.64 -0.10
N LYS A 46 -11.18 -4.58 0.58
CA LYS A 46 -11.13 -3.20 0.07
C LYS A 46 -9.70 -2.65 0.00
N LEU A 47 -8.80 -3.07 0.90
CA LEU A 47 -7.39 -2.70 0.84
C LEU A 47 -6.67 -3.41 -0.32
N THR A 48 -6.91 -4.71 -0.53
CA THR A 48 -6.32 -5.45 -1.67
C THR A 48 -6.80 -4.93 -3.02
N SER A 49 -8.06 -4.47 -3.13
CA SER A 49 -8.60 -3.86 -4.36
C SER A 49 -8.29 -2.36 -4.53
N GLN A 50 -7.59 -1.75 -3.57
CA GLN A 50 -6.97 -0.42 -3.69
C GLN A 50 -5.48 -0.50 -4.04
N ASP A 51 -4.81 -1.65 -3.83
CA ASP A 51 -3.43 -1.82 -4.29
C ASP A 51 -3.35 -1.97 -5.83
N GLU A 52 -4.46 -2.33 -6.48
CA GLU A 52 -4.60 -2.37 -7.96
C GLU A 52 -5.28 -1.12 -8.55
N ARG A 53 -5.84 -0.22 -7.75
CA ARG A 53 -6.37 1.06 -8.23
C ARG A 53 -5.54 2.20 -7.69
N GLU A 54 -4.56 2.60 -8.51
CA GLU A 54 -4.01 3.96 -8.57
C GLU A 54 -3.94 4.63 -7.19
N VAL A 55 -3.11 4.07 -6.32
CA VAL A 55 -2.55 4.89 -5.27
C VAL A 55 -1.72 5.94 -6.01
N ILE A 56 -2.30 7.12 -6.21
CA ILE A 56 -1.58 8.39 -6.28
C ILE A 56 -0.87 8.46 -4.93
N ARG A 57 0.21 7.69 -4.81
CA ARG A 57 1.10 7.72 -3.69
C ARG A 57 1.76 9.08 -3.79
N THR A 58 1.33 10.00 -2.94
CA THR A 58 2.27 10.95 -2.33
C THR A 58 3.23 10.22 -1.39
N THR A 59 3.64 8.97 -1.70
CA THR A 59 4.91 8.46 -1.19
C THR A 59 5.94 9.27 -1.93
N VAL A 60 6.40 10.32 -1.27
CA VAL A 60 7.75 10.79 -1.45
C VAL A 60 8.60 9.51 -1.50
N ALA A 61 9.11 9.19 -2.70
CA ALA A 61 9.88 7.98 -2.91
C ALA A 61 10.85 7.83 -1.75
N GLU A 62 10.89 6.62 -1.18
CA GLU A 62 11.80 6.27 -0.11
C GLU A 62 13.15 6.92 -0.42
N PHE A 63 13.59 7.85 0.45
CA PHE A 63 14.83 8.60 0.25
C PHE A 63 15.99 7.63 0.46
N THR A 64 16.19 6.72 -0.49
CA THR A 64 17.51 6.21 -0.79
C THR A 64 18.32 7.46 -1.10
N TYR A 65 19.39 7.70 -0.34
CA TYR A 65 20.33 8.78 -0.62
C TYR A 65 21.07 8.47 -1.92
N GLU A 66 20.34 8.49 -3.05
CA GLU A 66 20.95 8.48 -4.35
C GLU A 66 21.66 9.83 -4.50
N PRO A 67 22.97 9.83 -4.77
CA PRO A 67 23.74 11.06 -4.94
C PRO A 67 23.16 11.96 -6.06
N ILE A 68 22.38 11.38 -6.99
CA ILE A 68 21.88 12.03 -8.19
C ILE A 68 20.35 11.84 -8.32
N LYS A 69 19.60 12.94 -8.25
CA LYS A 69 18.15 12.96 -8.51
C LYS A 69 17.88 13.29 -9.98
N LYS A 70 17.25 12.36 -10.71
CA LYS A 70 16.90 12.53 -12.15
C LYS A 70 15.45 13.00 -12.30
N ILE A 71 15.21 13.96 -13.19
CA ILE A 71 13.90 14.54 -13.48
C ILE A 71 13.72 14.62 -14.99
N ALA A 72 12.51 14.34 -15.51
CA ALA A 72 12.19 14.43 -16.93
C ALA A 72 11.13 15.49 -17.23
N PHE A 73 11.30 16.15 -18.37
CA PHE A 73 10.35 17.10 -18.95
C PHE A 73 10.04 16.66 -20.39
N ILE A 74 8.78 16.70 -20.81
CA ILE A 74 8.36 16.46 -22.19
C ILE A 74 7.69 17.74 -22.70
N ASN A 75 8.19 18.31 -23.80
CA ASN A 75 7.72 19.60 -24.33
C ASN A 75 7.69 20.70 -23.24
N ASP A 76 8.75 20.77 -22.44
CA ASP A 76 8.92 21.67 -21.29
C ASP A 76 7.90 21.48 -20.14
N VAL A 77 7.04 20.46 -20.22
CA VAL A 77 6.11 20.08 -19.15
C VAL A 77 6.75 19.02 -18.26
N TYR A 78 6.73 19.25 -16.95
CA TYR A 78 7.19 18.28 -15.96
C TYR A 78 6.38 16.98 -16.05
N VAL A 79 7.06 15.85 -16.17
CA VAL A 79 6.41 14.54 -16.16
C VAL A 79 6.29 14.07 -14.72
N SER A 80 5.07 14.19 -14.17
CA SER A 80 4.72 13.57 -12.89
C SER A 80 4.46 12.08 -13.09
N GLY A 81 5.22 11.22 -12.41
CA GLY A 81 5.02 9.76 -12.47
C GLY A 81 6.28 8.94 -12.76
N GLY A 82 7.41 9.58 -13.07
CA GLY A 82 8.68 8.90 -13.29
C GLY A 82 9.37 9.33 -14.58
N PHE A 83 10.51 8.71 -14.86
CA PHE A 83 11.25 8.94 -16.11
C PHE A 83 10.54 8.20 -17.26
N PRO A 84 10.40 8.81 -18.46
CA PRO A 84 9.71 8.18 -19.58
C PRO A 84 10.40 6.88 -20.02
N SER A 85 9.63 5.97 -20.67
CA SER A 85 10.18 4.74 -21.26
C SER A 85 10.81 4.99 -22.63
N LYS A 86 11.77 4.16 -23.03
CA LYS A 86 12.48 4.24 -24.32
C LYS A 86 11.55 4.23 -25.54
N ASP A 87 10.47 3.47 -25.48
CA ASP A 87 9.58 3.22 -26.63
C ASP A 87 8.56 4.34 -26.90
N THR A 88 8.73 5.52 -26.27
CA THR A 88 7.76 6.62 -26.33
C THR A 88 7.97 7.57 -27.53
N GLY A 89 8.98 7.33 -28.37
CA GLY A 89 9.29 8.15 -29.55
C GLY A 89 9.83 9.54 -29.21
N LEU A 90 10.38 9.72 -28.01
CA LEU A 90 10.91 10.99 -27.53
C LEU A 90 12.31 11.26 -28.09
N THR A 91 12.55 12.53 -28.41
CA THR A 91 13.87 13.05 -28.80
C THR A 91 14.48 13.86 -27.67
N LEU A 92 15.79 13.77 -27.49
CA LEU A 92 16.49 14.54 -26.46
C LEU A 92 16.64 16.00 -26.89
N LYS A 93 16.14 16.93 -26.06
CA LYS A 93 16.29 18.38 -26.25
C LYS A 93 17.53 18.90 -25.52
N SER A 94 17.65 18.62 -24.22
CA SER A 94 18.78 19.08 -23.42
C SER A 94 18.87 18.34 -22.08
N VAL A 95 20.03 18.45 -21.44
CA VAL A 95 20.27 17.97 -20.08
C VAL A 95 20.89 19.09 -19.28
N SER A 96 20.36 19.34 -18.08
CA SER A 96 20.86 20.37 -17.17
C SER A 96 21.00 19.81 -15.76
N CYS A 97 22.18 19.95 -15.15
CA CYS A 97 22.44 19.45 -13.81
C CYS A 97 22.92 20.57 -12.87
N THR A 98 22.63 20.42 -11.58
CA THR A 98 23.09 21.36 -10.53
C THR A 98 24.52 21.04 -10.08
N ASN A 99 25.11 21.91 -9.25
CA ASN A 99 26.42 21.71 -8.61
C ASN A 99 27.61 21.57 -9.57
N GLY A 100 27.52 22.14 -10.78
CA GLY A 100 28.59 22.06 -11.78
C GLY A 100 28.80 20.67 -12.37
N ALA A 101 27.83 19.77 -12.19
CA ALA A 101 27.85 18.47 -12.85
C ALA A 101 27.54 18.61 -14.33
N THR A 102 28.23 17.84 -15.16
CA THR A 102 27.96 17.72 -16.60
C THR A 102 27.29 16.38 -16.84
N ALA A 103 26.23 16.33 -17.64
CA ALA A 103 25.58 15.06 -17.95
C ALA A 103 25.19 14.95 -19.41
N THR A 104 25.24 13.72 -19.90
CA THR A 104 24.80 13.32 -21.24
C THR A 104 23.76 12.21 -21.11
N PHE A 105 22.77 12.23 -21.99
CA PHE A 105 21.73 11.20 -22.04
C PHE A 105 21.88 10.39 -23.33
N ASP A 106 21.98 9.08 -23.19
CA ASP A 106 22.09 8.15 -24.30
C ASP A 106 20.70 7.57 -24.60
N LEU A 107 20.21 7.82 -25.82
CA LEU A 107 18.90 7.35 -26.31
C LEU A 107 18.91 5.84 -26.67
N GLU A 108 20.07 5.25 -26.98
CA GLU A 108 20.19 3.84 -27.32
C GLU A 108 20.15 2.97 -26.05
N SER A 109 20.94 3.31 -25.04
CA SER A 109 20.94 2.60 -23.75
C SER A 109 19.87 3.11 -22.78
N TRP A 110 19.19 4.21 -23.12
CA TRP A 110 18.22 4.90 -22.27
C TRP A 110 18.79 5.26 -20.88
N SER A 111 20.02 5.77 -20.86
CA SER A 111 20.78 5.99 -19.64
C SER A 111 21.32 7.41 -19.53
N LEU A 112 21.38 7.93 -18.29
CA LEU A 112 21.97 9.22 -17.97
C LEU A 112 23.38 9.01 -17.41
N ASN A 113 24.38 9.52 -18.11
CA ASN A 113 25.76 9.53 -17.64
C ASN A 113 26.08 10.91 -17.05
N VAL A 114 26.53 10.95 -15.79
CA VAL A 114 26.86 12.20 -15.08
C VAL A 114 28.33 12.19 -14.73
N THR A 115 29.05 13.22 -15.17
CA THR A 115 30.48 13.42 -14.93
C THR A 115 30.68 14.67 -14.06
N ASN A 116 31.55 14.55 -13.06
CA ASN A 116 31.84 15.58 -12.04
C ASN A 116 30.63 15.92 -11.15
N GLY A 117 30.90 16.37 -9.92
CA GLY A 117 29.84 16.86 -9.02
C GLY A 117 28.75 15.83 -8.68
N VAL A 118 29.11 14.62 -8.25
CA VAL A 118 28.12 13.57 -7.94
C VAL A 118 27.37 13.80 -6.61
N SER A 119 27.90 14.63 -5.70
CA SER A 119 27.31 14.84 -4.37
C SER A 119 26.05 15.71 -4.43
N LYS A 120 24.86 15.12 -4.22
CA LYS A 120 23.56 15.82 -4.10
C LYS A 120 23.14 16.58 -5.37
N THR A 121 23.37 15.99 -6.53
CA THR A 121 23.11 16.63 -7.83
C THR A 121 21.71 16.33 -8.34
N LYS A 122 21.06 17.36 -8.90
CA LYS A 122 19.77 17.22 -9.57
C LYS A 122 20.00 17.39 -11.06
N CYS A 123 19.62 16.40 -11.85
CA CYS A 123 19.70 16.44 -13.31
C CYS A 123 18.30 16.44 -13.91
N SER A 124 18.03 17.46 -14.71
CA SER A 124 16.80 17.66 -15.49
C SER A 124 17.07 17.30 -16.93
N VAL A 125 16.34 16.32 -17.46
CA VAL A 125 16.41 15.86 -18.85
C VAL A 125 15.16 16.35 -19.58
N TYR A 126 15.35 17.08 -20.67
CA TYR A 126 14.28 17.65 -21.47
C TYR A 126 14.15 16.84 -22.75
N PHE A 127 12.93 16.43 -23.04
CA PHE A 127 12.55 15.69 -24.22
C PHE A 127 11.56 16.49 -25.06
N THR A 128 11.55 16.22 -26.36
CA THR A 128 10.56 16.69 -27.33
C THR A 128 9.84 15.50 -27.94
N LYS A 129 8.54 15.65 -28.16
CA LYS A 129 7.71 14.67 -28.88
C LYS A 129 7.35 15.18 -30.26
#